data_AF-A0A6P0Z408-F1
#
_entry.id   AF-A0A6P0Z408-F1
#
_cell.length_a   1.000
_cell.length_b   1.000
_cell.length_c   1.000
_cell.angle_alpha   90.00
_cell.angle_beta   90.00
_cell.angle_gamma   90.00
#
_symmetry.space_group_name_H-M   'P 1'
#
loop_
_entity.id
_entity.type
_entity.pdbx_description
1 polymer ?
#
loop_
_entity_poly.entity_id
_entity_poly.type
_entity_poly.pdbx_seq_one_letter_code
_entity_poly.pdbx_strand_id
1 'polypeptide(L)'
;RQATLHDAEFVDAHLCHVNFSEASLKDACLNSAYFFDVNFQDADLSRADFRWAIFNRVNFSGANLDATNFRGATFIQADPTPMGLATTNLSATTIVTAPLPTTPERSEYV
;
A
#
# COMPACT_ATOMS: atom_id res chain seq x y z
N ARG A 1 -6.24 0.49 20.79
CA ARG A 1 -6.94 -0.79 20.51
C ARG A 1 -6.48 -1.20 19.13
N GLN A 2 -5.91 -2.38 18.96
CA GLN A 2 -5.55 -2.92 17.65
C GLN A 2 -6.84 -3.22 16.88
N ALA A 3 -6.91 -2.80 15.61
CA ALA A 3 -8.03 -3.12 14.75
C ALA A 3 -7.87 -4.56 14.24
N THR A 4 -8.93 -5.36 14.32
CA THR A 4 -8.97 -6.72 13.75
C THR A 4 -9.84 -6.69 12.51
N LEU A 5 -9.22 -6.93 11.36
CA LEU A 5 -9.80 -6.87 10.01
C LEU A 5 -9.43 -8.14 9.23
N HIS A 6 -9.43 -9.29 9.92
CA HIS A 6 -9.20 -10.58 9.26
C HIS A 6 -10.25 -10.80 8.18
N ASP A 7 -9.81 -11.33 7.03
CA ASP A 7 -10.67 -11.62 5.89
C ASP A 7 -11.45 -10.40 5.36
N ALA A 8 -11.02 -9.18 5.70
CA ALA A 8 -11.72 -7.97 5.27
C ALA A 8 -11.60 -7.77 3.76
N GLU A 9 -12.68 -7.29 3.14
CA GLU A 9 -12.74 -6.99 1.71
C GLU A 9 -12.63 -5.48 1.47
N PHE A 10 -11.52 -5.07 0.84
CA PHE A 10 -11.21 -3.72 0.40
C PHE A 10 -10.91 -3.68 -1.11
N VAL A 11 -11.52 -4.59 -1.87
CA VAL A 11 -11.33 -4.69 -3.33
C VAL A 11 -11.71 -3.36 -3.99
N ASP A 12 -10.82 -2.86 -4.85
CA ASP A 12 -10.95 -1.56 -5.53
C ASP A 12 -11.12 -0.33 -4.58
N ALA A 13 -10.81 -0.48 -3.29
CA ALA A 13 -11.00 0.59 -2.32
C ALA A 13 -9.99 1.73 -2.49
N HIS A 14 -10.42 2.96 -2.16
CA HIS A 14 -9.56 4.14 -2.09
C HIS A 14 -9.29 4.48 -0.62
N LEU A 15 -8.09 4.15 -0.14
CA LEU A 15 -7.67 4.34 1.24
C LEU A 15 -6.64 5.48 1.30
N CYS A 16 -7.10 6.65 1.75
CA CYS A 16 -6.27 7.86 1.84
C CYS A 16 -6.12 8.27 3.32
N HIS A 17 -4.88 8.49 3.78
CA HIS A 17 -4.57 8.94 5.14
C HIS A 17 -5.10 8.01 6.26
N VAL A 18 -5.15 6.71 5.99
CA VAL A 18 -5.65 5.71 6.94
C VAL A 18 -4.51 5.17 7.81
N ASN A 19 -4.75 5.02 9.11
CA ASN A 19 -3.81 4.39 10.03
C ASN A 19 -4.26 2.97 10.40
N PHE A 20 -3.52 1.98 9.87
CA PHE A 20 -3.61 0.56 10.20
C PHE A 20 -2.42 0.09 11.04
N SER A 21 -1.72 0.99 11.74
CA SER A 21 -0.59 0.61 12.60
C SER A 21 -1.02 -0.44 13.62
N GLU A 22 -0.24 -1.51 13.75
CA GLU A 22 -0.49 -2.66 14.63
C GLU A 22 -1.84 -3.38 14.36
N ALA A 23 -2.51 -3.10 13.25
CA ALA A 23 -3.74 -3.79 12.88
C ALA A 23 -3.43 -5.19 12.35
N SER A 24 -4.39 -6.11 12.51
CA SER A 24 -4.35 -7.39 11.84
C SER A 24 -5.27 -7.40 10.63
N LEU A 25 -4.70 -7.46 9.43
CA LEU A 25 -5.38 -7.64 8.14
C LEU A 25 -4.95 -8.97 7.49
N LYS A 26 -4.67 -9.97 8.31
CA LYS A 26 -4.39 -11.33 7.87
C LYS A 26 -5.52 -11.83 6.95
N ASP A 27 -5.14 -12.46 5.83
CA ASP A 27 -6.07 -12.94 4.78
C ASP A 27 -6.94 -11.86 4.10
N ALA A 28 -6.70 -10.56 4.34
CA ALA A 28 -7.54 -9.53 3.75
C ALA A 28 -7.39 -9.44 2.22
N CYS A 29 -8.50 -9.15 1.54
CA CYS A 29 -8.58 -8.96 0.09
C CYS A 29 -8.49 -7.46 -0.23
N LEU A 30 -7.33 -7.01 -0.70
CA LEU A 30 -7.00 -5.61 -1.02
C LEU A 30 -6.55 -5.45 -2.49
N ASN A 31 -6.99 -6.37 -3.36
CA ASN A 31 -6.60 -6.34 -4.76
C ASN A 31 -7.18 -5.10 -5.46
N SER A 32 -6.39 -4.53 -6.37
CA SER A 32 -6.69 -3.29 -7.12
C SER A 32 -6.92 -2.04 -6.26
N ALA A 33 -6.73 -2.11 -4.94
CA ALA A 33 -6.93 -0.97 -4.06
C ALA A 33 -5.87 0.13 -4.26
N TYR A 34 -6.28 1.38 -4.05
CA TYR A 34 -5.40 2.55 -4.08
C TYR A 34 -5.12 3.03 -2.65
N PHE A 35 -3.84 3.10 -2.28
CA PHE A 35 -3.36 3.56 -0.98
C PHE A 35 -2.57 4.85 -1.14
N PHE A 36 -2.99 5.92 -0.47
CA PHE A 36 -2.25 7.18 -0.41
C PHE A 36 -2.02 7.58 1.05
N ASP A 37 -0.75 7.71 1.43
CA ASP A 37 -0.37 8.14 2.79
C ASP A 37 -0.95 7.23 3.89
N VAL A 38 -0.88 5.92 3.68
CA VAL A 38 -1.41 4.90 4.60
C VAL A 38 -0.30 4.34 5.48
N ASN A 39 -0.60 4.12 6.75
CA ASN A 39 0.34 3.55 7.71
C ASN A 39 -0.02 2.10 8.06
N PHE A 40 0.81 1.14 7.66
CA PHE A 40 0.75 -0.28 8.05
C PHE A 40 1.89 -0.66 9.01
N GLN A 41 2.47 0.30 9.73
CA GLN A 41 3.56 0.01 10.66
C GLN A 41 3.17 -1.10 11.64
N ASP A 42 4.02 -2.11 11.80
CA ASP A 42 3.82 -3.25 12.71
C ASP A 42 2.50 -4.02 12.48
N ALA A 43 1.86 -3.87 11.32
CA ALA A 43 0.63 -4.57 10.98
C ALA A 43 0.87 -6.04 10.61
N ASP A 44 -0.08 -6.92 10.91
CA ASP A 44 -0.09 -8.29 10.36
C ASP A 44 -0.84 -8.30 9.02
N LEU A 45 -0.09 -8.39 7.92
CA LEU A 45 -0.61 -8.48 6.55
C LEU A 45 -0.40 -9.89 5.97
N SER A 46 -0.14 -10.89 6.82
CA SER A 46 0.18 -12.23 6.34
C SER A 46 -0.96 -12.80 5.51
N ARG A 47 -0.61 -13.36 4.35
CA ARG A 47 -1.53 -13.88 3.33
C ARG A 47 -2.53 -12.87 2.74
N ALA A 48 -2.36 -11.57 2.99
CA ALA A 48 -3.19 -10.55 2.34
C ALA A 48 -2.95 -10.54 0.83
N ASP A 49 -3.99 -10.19 0.07
CA ASP A 49 -3.94 -10.07 -1.38
C ASP A 49 -3.93 -8.59 -1.80
N PHE A 50 -2.78 -8.10 -2.28
CA PHE A 50 -2.60 -6.76 -2.82
C PHE A 50 -2.34 -6.78 -4.33
N ARG A 51 -2.80 -7.81 -5.06
CA ARG A 51 -2.61 -7.87 -6.51
C ARG A 51 -3.13 -6.61 -7.18
N TRP A 52 -2.35 -6.04 -8.08
CA TRP A 52 -2.71 -4.81 -8.82
C TRP A 52 -2.97 -3.56 -7.97
N ALA A 53 -2.67 -3.60 -6.67
CA ALA A 53 -2.81 -2.43 -5.80
C ALA A 53 -1.79 -1.33 -6.16
N ILE A 54 -2.15 -0.08 -5.90
CA ILE A 54 -1.26 1.07 -6.09
C ILE A 54 -0.98 1.67 -4.71
N PHE A 55 0.30 1.71 -4.33
CA PHE A 55 0.76 2.29 -3.08
C PHE A 55 1.48 3.59 -3.34
N ASN A 56 1.07 4.67 -2.71
CA ASN A 56 1.75 5.97 -2.75
C ASN A 56 1.97 6.45 -1.31
N ARG A 57 3.24 6.68 -0.94
CA ARG A 57 3.62 7.12 0.42
C ARG A 57 3.09 6.21 1.54
N VAL A 58 3.23 4.89 1.35
CA VAL A 58 2.75 3.91 2.33
C VAL A 58 3.89 3.42 3.22
N ASN A 59 3.64 3.36 4.54
CA ASN A 59 4.60 2.84 5.51
C ASN A 59 4.31 1.37 5.84
N PHE A 60 5.23 0.46 5.53
CA PHE A 60 5.17 -0.96 5.90
C PHE A 60 6.23 -1.34 6.96
N SER A 61 6.84 -0.38 7.65
CA SER A 61 7.91 -0.65 8.61
C SER A 61 7.44 -1.62 9.71
N GLY A 62 8.17 -2.72 9.92
CA GLY A 62 7.80 -3.74 10.92
C GLY A 62 6.59 -4.61 10.57
N ALA A 63 5.93 -4.39 9.42
CA ALA A 63 4.77 -5.19 9.02
C ALA A 63 5.16 -6.66 8.74
N ASN A 64 4.30 -7.59 9.15
CA ASN A 64 4.42 -9.00 8.76
C ASN A 64 3.83 -9.18 7.35
N LEU A 65 4.69 -9.46 6.37
CA LEU A 65 4.33 -9.65 4.96
C LEU A 65 4.42 -11.12 4.50
N ASP A 66 4.41 -12.08 5.45
CA ASP A 66 4.55 -13.49 5.11
C ASP A 66 3.41 -13.97 4.19
N ALA A 67 3.77 -14.60 3.07
CA ALA A 67 2.84 -15.06 2.04
C ALA A 67 1.89 -13.99 1.46
N THR A 68 2.18 -12.70 1.62
CA THR A 68 1.39 -11.60 1.02
C THR A 68 1.58 -11.58 -0.51
N ASN A 69 0.50 -11.36 -1.25
CA ASN A 69 0.52 -11.34 -2.72
C ASN A 69 0.57 -9.92 -3.27
N PHE A 70 1.74 -9.49 -3.75
CA PHE A 70 1.93 -8.17 -4.39
C PHE A 70 1.98 -8.24 -5.93
N ARG A 71 1.53 -9.34 -6.57
CA ARG A 71 1.67 -9.49 -8.02
C ARG A 71 0.96 -8.35 -8.76
N GLY A 72 1.72 -7.63 -9.58
CA GLY A 72 1.21 -6.51 -10.37
C GLY A 72 0.96 -5.23 -9.56
N ALA A 73 1.29 -5.21 -8.27
CA ALA A 73 1.20 -4.02 -7.47
C ALA A 73 2.24 -2.97 -7.88
N THR A 74 1.88 -1.70 -7.77
CA THR A 74 2.74 -0.55 -8.10
C THR A 74 3.05 0.23 -6.84
N PHE A 75 4.33 0.51 -6.58
CA PHE A 75 4.78 1.34 -5.47
C PHE A 75 5.35 2.65 -6.00
N ILE A 76 4.67 3.74 -5.70
CA ILE A 76 5.05 5.11 -6.04
C ILE A 76 5.67 5.75 -4.79
N GLN A 77 6.99 5.69 -4.69
CA GLN A 77 7.71 6.60 -3.81
C GLN A 77 8.00 7.88 -4.56
N ALA A 78 7.40 8.98 -4.13
CA ALA A 78 7.90 10.29 -4.46
C ALA A 78 9.07 10.60 -3.50
N ASP A 79 10.27 10.11 -3.81
CA ASP A 79 11.49 10.54 -3.12
C ASP A 79 12.34 11.43 -4.04
N PRO A 80 12.43 12.75 -3.78
CA PRO A 80 13.51 13.57 -4.28
C PRO A 80 14.72 13.64 -3.33
N THR A 81 14.83 12.81 -2.28
CA THR A 81 15.96 12.90 -1.34
C THR A 81 17.03 11.81 -1.53
N PRO A 82 18.32 12.19 -1.54
CA PRO A 82 19.43 11.26 -1.72
C PRO A 82 19.75 10.56 -0.40
N MET A 83 18.92 9.63 0.06
CA MET A 83 19.30 8.71 1.14
C MET A 83 18.36 7.49 1.22
N GLY A 84 18.90 6.31 0.91
CA GLY A 84 18.68 5.15 1.76
C GLY A 84 17.58 4.14 1.42
N LEU A 85 17.42 3.73 0.16
CA LEU A 85 16.79 2.43 -0.15
C LEU A 85 17.77 1.28 0.12
N ALA A 86 18.09 1.07 1.39
CA ALA A 86 18.82 -0.11 1.85
C ALA A 86 17.94 -0.84 2.86
N THR A 87 17.14 -1.81 2.40
CA THR A 87 16.85 -3.11 3.09
C THR A 87 15.61 -3.84 2.59
N THR A 88 14.74 -3.28 1.74
CA THR A 88 13.58 -4.03 1.23
C THR A 88 13.99 -4.98 0.10
N ASN A 89 14.02 -6.28 0.39
CA ASN A 89 14.21 -7.35 -0.59
C ASN A 89 12.96 -7.45 -1.47
N LEU A 90 12.97 -6.74 -2.60
CA LEU A 90 11.88 -6.70 -3.58
C LEU A 90 12.16 -7.62 -4.77
N SER A 91 12.54 -8.87 -4.53
CA SER A 91 12.96 -9.83 -5.56
C SER A 91 11.91 -10.20 -6.61
N ALA A 92 10.71 -9.59 -6.59
CA ALA A 92 9.69 -9.73 -7.62
C ALA A 92 8.92 -8.44 -7.99
N THR A 93 9.32 -7.27 -7.49
CA THR A 93 8.60 -6.01 -7.77
C THR A 93 9.21 -5.29 -8.97
N THR A 94 8.39 -5.02 -9.99
CA THR A 94 8.75 -4.05 -11.04
C THR A 94 8.71 -2.65 -10.43
N ILE A 95 9.88 -2.05 -10.18
CA ILE A 95 9.96 -0.62 -9.85
C ILE A 95 9.75 0.14 -11.16
N VAL A 96 8.53 0.61 -11.40
CA VAL A 96 8.28 1.62 -12.44
C VAL A 96 8.37 2.98 -11.76
N THR A 97 9.46 3.71 -12.01
CA THR A 97 9.47 5.16 -11.82
C THR A 97 8.53 5.76 -12.85
N ALA A 98 7.24 5.83 -12.55
CA ALA A 98 6.27 6.55 -13.37
C ALA A 98 6.17 8.00 -12.86
N PRO A 99 6.17 9.02 -13.73
CA PRO A 99 5.75 10.35 -13.31
C PRO A 99 4.34 10.26 -12.71
N LEU A 100 4.11 10.97 -11.61
CA LEU A 100 2.82 11.00 -10.91
C LEU A 100 1.68 11.17 -11.95
N PRO A 101 0.63 10.33 -11.94
CA PRO A 101 -0.53 10.59 -12.78
C PRO A 101 -1.08 11.96 -12.35
N THR A 102 -1.04 12.92 -13.26
CA THR A 102 -1.66 14.22 -13.06
C THR A 102 -3.15 13.99 -12.89
N THR A 103 -3.64 14.08 -11.65
CA THR A 103 -5.08 14.19 -11.41
C THR A 103 -5.58 15.38 -12.25
N PRO A 104 -6.63 15.22 -13.09
CA PRO A 104 -7.22 16.38 -13.73
C PRO A 104 -7.68 17.34 -12.63
N GLU A 105 -7.21 18.58 -12.69
CA GLU A 105 -7.72 19.64 -11.85
C GLU A 105 -9.24 19.64 -11.98
N ARG A 106 -9.90 19.60 -10.82
CA ARG A 106 -11.35 19.68 -10.66
C ARG A 106 -11.84 20.91 -11.43
N SER A 107 -12.38 20.70 -12.63
CA SER A 107 -13.15 21.70 -13.35
C SER A 107 -14.61 21.50 -12.99
N GLU A 108 -15.24 22.60 -12.58
CA GLU A 108 -16.68 22.83 -12.45
C GLU A 108 -17.38 22.27 -11.19
N TYR A 109 -17.41 23.14 -10.17
CA TYR A 109 -18.65 23.48 -9.47
C TYR A 109 -18.65 25.00 -9.27
N VAL A 110 -19.04 25.75 -10.31
CA VAL A 110 -19.95 26.92 -10.30
C VAL A 110 -20.42 27.13 -11.74
#